data_AF-A0A4Q4D043-F1
#
_entry.id   AF-A0A4Q4D043-F1
#
_cell.length_a   1.000
_cell.length_b   1.000
_cell.length_c   1.000
_cell.angle_alpha   90.00
_cell.angle_beta   90.00
_cell.angle_gamma   90.00
#
_symmetry.space_group_name_H-M   'P 1'
#
loop_
_entity.id
_entity.type
_entity.pdbx_description
1 polymer ?
#
loop_
_entity_poly.entity_id
_entity_poly.type
_entity_poly.pdbx_seq_one_letter_code
_entity_poly.pdbx_strand_id
1 'polypeptide(L)' 'MYQAAAAESGLSITGEFSGGCADSGFTAAVGAPTICAVGPVGGKAHSPEEYLEVASLVPRAQAMARAILRLDHAGL' A
#
# COMPACT_ATOMS: atom_id res chain seq x y z
N MET A 1 -1.97 11.93 -2.23
CA MET A 1 -0.49 11.80 -2.13
C MET A 1 0.00 10.43 -2.59
N TYR A 2 -0.39 9.32 -1.95
CA TYR A 2 0.11 7.98 -2.29
C TYR A 2 -0.13 7.58 -3.76
N GLN A 3 -1.33 7.79 -4.30
CA GLN A 3 -1.62 7.49 -5.72
C GLN A 3 -0.69 8.25 -6.69
N ALA A 4 -0.36 9.51 -6.41
CA ALA A 4 0.57 10.28 -7.24
C ALA A 4 2.00 9.72 -7.15
N ALA A 5 2.46 9.36 -5.95
CA ALA A 5 3.75 8.69 -5.76
C ALA A 5 3.82 7.32 -6.46
N ALA A 6 2.71 6.59 -6.49
CA ALA A 6 2.59 5.30 -7.17
C ALA A 6 2.60 5.45 -8.70
N ALA A 7 1.98 6.49 -9.25
CA ALA A 7 1.97 6.75 -10.70
C ALA A 7 3.39 6.95 -11.26
N GLU A 8 4.30 7.52 -10.49
CA GLU A 8 5.73 7.66 -10.85
C GLU A 8 6.50 6.34 -10.86
N SER A 9 5.94 5.29 -10.24
CA SER A 9 6.42 3.91 -10.36
C SER A 9 5.72 3.15 -11.49
N GLY A 10 4.89 3.82 -12.30
CA GLY A 10 4.08 3.18 -13.33
C GLY A 10 2.87 2.41 -12.78
N LEU A 11 2.44 2.68 -11.55
CA LEU A 11 1.30 2.02 -10.92
C LEU A 11 0.04 2.89 -11.00
N SER A 12 -1.07 2.32 -11.47
CA SER A 12 -2.41 2.88 -11.28
C SER A 12 -3.07 2.20 -10.08
N ILE A 13 -3.45 2.98 -9.07
CA ILE A 13 -3.96 2.46 -7.80
C ILE A 13 -5.38 2.97 -7.55
N THR A 14 -6.30 2.04 -7.28
CA THR A 14 -7.65 2.30 -6.78
C THR A 14 -7.85 1.65 -5.42
N GLY A 15 -8.82 2.13 -4.64
CA GLY A 15 -9.27 1.43 -3.44
C GLY A 15 -10.09 0.19 -3.80
N GLU A 16 -9.99 -0.85 -2.98
CA GLU A 16 -10.75 -2.09 -3.11
C GLU A 16 -11.29 -2.50 -1.73
N PHE A 17 -12.47 -3.10 -1.71
CA PHE A 17 -13.03 -3.70 -0.50
C PHE A 17 -12.44 -5.10 -0.30
N SER A 18 -11.70 -5.32 0.79
CA SER A 18 -10.95 -6.56 1.03
C SER A 18 -11.71 -7.63 1.84
N GLY A 19 -12.89 -7.31 2.41
CA GLY A 19 -13.72 -8.23 3.19
C GLY A 19 -13.11 -8.75 4.52
N GLY A 20 -11.86 -8.43 4.81
CA GLY A 20 -11.12 -8.86 6.00
C GLY A 20 -10.70 -7.72 6.92
N CYS A 21 -9.82 -8.02 7.89
CA CYS A 21 -9.20 -7.02 8.78
C CYS A 21 -7.68 -6.96 8.59
N ALA A 22 -7.08 -5.86 9.04
CA ALA A 22 -5.64 -5.64 9.09
C ALA A 22 -5.33 -4.68 10.24
N ASP A 23 -4.06 -4.63 10.68
CA ASP A 23 -3.64 -3.74 11.78
C ASP A 23 -3.91 -2.25 11.50
N SER A 24 -3.95 -1.89 10.21
CA SER A 24 -4.35 -0.57 9.74
C SER A 24 -5.75 -0.15 10.20
N GLY A 25 -6.63 -1.12 10.50
CA GLY A 25 -7.95 -0.86 11.05
C GLY A 25 -7.88 -0.27 12.46
N PHE A 26 -6.92 -0.70 13.29
CA PHE A 26 -6.76 -0.17 14.65
C PHE A 26 -6.26 1.28 14.63
N THR A 27 -5.26 1.59 13.80
CA THR A 27 -4.74 2.96 13.68
C THR A 27 -5.77 3.89 13.05
N ALA A 28 -6.52 3.41 12.05
CA ALA A 28 -7.64 4.17 11.48
C ALA A 28 -8.75 4.44 12.51
N ALA A 29 -9.07 3.46 13.37
CA ALA A 29 -10.13 3.59 14.37
C ALA A 29 -9.83 4.67 15.42
N VAL A 30 -8.56 4.99 15.69
CA VAL A 30 -8.15 6.06 16.60
C VAL A 30 -7.93 7.41 15.89
N GLY A 31 -8.35 7.54 14.63
CA GLY A 31 -8.30 8.78 13.86
C GLY A 31 -6.97 9.05 13.14
N ALA A 32 -6.01 8.12 13.16
CA ALA A 32 -4.78 8.29 12.41
C ALA A 32 -5.04 8.03 10.91
N PRO A 33 -4.68 8.97 10.01
CA PRO A 33 -4.76 8.74 8.57
C PRO A 33 -3.92 7.53 8.18
N THR A 34 -4.59 6.44 7.79
CA THR A 34 -3.93 5.14 7.55
C THR A 34 -4.27 4.63 6.15
N ILE A 35 -3.25 4.18 5.43
CA ILE A 35 -3.39 3.47 4.15
C ILE A 35 -3.01 2.00 4.38
N CYS A 36 -3.88 1.08 3.98
CA CYS A 36 -3.63 -0.37 4.05
C CYS A 36 -3.06 -0.89 2.72
N ALA A 37 -2.53 -2.12 2.74
CA ALA A 37 -2.19 -2.90 1.55
C ALA A 37 -1.20 -2.22 0.57
N VAL A 38 -0.15 -1.59 1.11
CA VAL A 38 0.93 -0.95 0.33
C VAL A 38 2.03 -1.93 -0.14
N GLY A 39 1.91 -3.22 0.21
CA GLY A 39 2.85 -4.27 -0.15
C GLY A 39 2.80 -4.71 -1.63
N PRO A 40 3.61 -5.72 -2.01
CA PRO A 40 3.58 -6.32 -3.35
C PRO A 40 2.22 -6.93 -3.67
N VAL A 41 1.96 -7.10 -4.96
CA VAL A 41 0.80 -7.88 -5.44
C VAL A 41 1.03 -9.35 -5.11
N GLY A 42 -0.01 -10.01 -4.62
CA GLY A 42 0.02 -11.42 -4.24
C GLY A 42 -1.37 -11.93 -3.94
N GLY A 43 -1.47 -13.19 -3.54
CA GLY A 43 -2.76 -13.79 -3.24
C GLY A 43 -2.65 -15.18 -2.64
N LYS A 44 -3.83 -15.77 -2.36
CA LYS A 44 -3.98 -17.06 -1.68
C LYS A 44 -3.25 -17.10 -0.32
N ALA A 45 -3.34 -15.98 0.40
CA ALA A 45 -2.77 -15.86 1.73
C ALA A 45 -3.23 -17.02 2.62
N HIS A 46 -2.30 -17.57 3.41
CA HIS A 46 -2.56 -18.67 4.34
C HIS A 46 -2.82 -20.02 3.65
N SER A 47 -2.31 -20.22 2.43
CA SER A 47 -2.37 -21.51 1.72
C SER A 47 -0.99 -21.92 1.18
N PRO A 48 -0.75 -23.21 0.88
CA PRO A 48 0.47 -23.66 0.23
C PRO A 48 0.69 -23.04 -1.16
N GLU A 49 -0.37 -22.50 -1.77
CA GLU A 49 -0.35 -21.81 -3.06
C GLU A 49 -0.17 -20.29 -2.92
N GLU A 50 0.11 -19.79 -1.71
CA GLU A 50 0.43 -18.39 -1.46
C GLU A 50 1.56 -17.90 -2.37
N TYR A 51 1.37 -16.72 -2.96
CA TYR A 51 2.33 -16.18 -3.91
C TYR A 51 2.39 -14.66 -3.86
N LEU A 52 3.48 -14.14 -4.42
CA LEU A 52 3.63 -12.73 -4.78
C LEU A 52 4.15 -12.61 -6.21
N GLU A 53 3.77 -11.51 -6.87
CA GLU A 53 4.32 -11.15 -8.18
C GLU A 53 5.64 -10.41 -7.99
N VAL A 54 6.77 -11.05 -8.33
CA VAL A 54 8.12 -10.49 -8.11
C VAL A 54 8.30 -9.13 -8.80
N ALA A 55 7.73 -8.97 -9.99
CA ALA A 55 7.77 -7.72 -10.75
C ALA A 55 7.08 -6.54 -10.02
N SER A 56 6.14 -6.83 -9.11
CA SER A 56 5.42 -5.80 -8.33
C SER A 56 6.22 -5.25 -7.15
N LEU A 57 7.27 -5.96 -6.72
CA LEU A 57 8.00 -5.65 -5.48
C LEU A 57 8.66 -4.26 -5.54
N VAL A 58 9.43 -4.00 -6.60
CA VAL A 58 10.17 -2.75 -6.76
C VAL A 58 9.24 -1.55 -6.96
N PRO A 59 8.26 -1.57 -7.88
CA PRO A 59 7.32 -0.45 -8.06
C PRO A 59 6.55 -0.09 -6.79
N ARG A 60 6.11 -1.09 -6.01
CA ARG A 60 5.37 -0.90 -4.75
C ARG A 60 6.26 -0.29 -3.67
N ALA A 61 7.49 -0.80 -3.51
CA ALA A 61 8.47 -0.23 -2.57
C ALA A 61 8.80 1.23 -2.93
N GLN A 62 9.00 1.54 -4.22
CA GLN A 62 9.23 2.91 -4.68
C GLN A 62 8.04 3.83 -4.41
N ALA A 63 6.80 3.35 -4.62
CA ALA A 63 5.60 4.12 -4.35
C ALA A 63 5.50 4.51 -2.87
N MET A 64 5.75 3.54 -1.97
CA MET A 64 5.79 3.77 -0.52
C MET A 64 6.89 4.76 -0.14
N ALA A 65 8.12 4.55 -0.61
CA ALA A 65 9.25 5.42 -0.29
C ALA A 65 9.01 6.86 -0.77
N ARG A 66 8.52 7.05 -2.00
CA ARG A 66 8.17 8.38 -2.54
C ARG A 66 7.05 9.05 -1.75
N ALA A 67 6.05 8.29 -1.30
CA ALA A 67 4.98 8.83 -0.47
C ALA A 67 5.52 9.33 0.89
N ILE A 68 6.41 8.55 1.53
CA ILE A 68 7.06 8.94 2.79
C ILE A 68 7.91 10.20 2.60
N LEU A 69 8.74 10.26 1.56
CA LEU A 69 9.57 11.44 1.24
C LEU A 69 8.76 12.71 0.93
N ARG A 70 7.44 12.58 0.72
CA ARG A 70 6.53 13.71 0.48
C ARG A 70 5.76 14.15 1.73
N LEU A 71 5.89 13.44 2.84
CA LEU A 71 5.19 13.80 4.09
C LEU A 71 5.59 15.19 4.57
N ASP A 72 6.87 15.56 4.47
CA ASP A 72 7.35 16.90 4.81
C ASP A 72 6.61 18.01 4.03
N HIS A 73 6.28 17.78 2.76
CA HIS A 73 5.51 18.74 1.94
C HIS A 73 4.03 18.83 2.34
N ALA A 74 3.52 17.85 3.08
CA ALA A 74 2.15 17.83 3.57
C ALA A 74 1.99 18.57 4.92
N GLY A 75 3.10 19.06 5.51
CA GLY A 75 3.08 19.73 6.81
C GLY A 75 2.75 18.80 7.99
N LEU A 76 3.07 17.52 7.83
CA LEU A 76 2.96 16.48 8.86
C LEU A 76 4.33 16.16 9.46
#